data_AF-A0A2Z6UD33-F1
#
_entry.id   AF-A0A2Z6UD33-F1
#
_cell.length_a   1.000
_cell.length_b   1.000
_cell.length_c   1.000
_cell.angle_alpha   90.00
_cell.angle_beta   90.00
_cell.angle_gamma   90.00
#
_symmetry.space_group_name_H-M   'P 1'
#
loop_
_entity.id
_entity.type
_entity.pdbx_description
1 polymer ?
#
loop_
_entity_poly.entity_id
_entity_poly.type
_entity_poly.pdbx_seq_one_letter_code
_entity_poly.pdbx_strand_id
1 'polypeptide(L)'
;MFEVLLATQVIVTFIVAPMLGFYRFQRLAKTYQYNLNEEQLLSLNTLMEKSTRVYFTKVILFFLVGTCIVGVAITTQSELLNWDDQAGLVVLFLLAVAPIIQLTLLQKAYFARVSSFQSGVRTASLHADRLIDYVSKPLLLLLMAVHFIFVGSVFYFMNHPFEGFAGSVNFLGLLILDGVFVATSYAIYHSTKFNAISSPAFRQQIKLRAIKINTIVWILAIANLVVSFWMSGSYLSEYKIYAQSIYLQVILVIGALVLSLPKQEN
;
A
#
# COMPACT_ATOMS: atom_id res chain seq x y z
N MET A 1 18.76 -2.56 -20.08
CA MET A 1 18.45 -2.91 -18.67
C MET A 1 17.31 -2.05 -18.11
N PHE A 2 17.32 -0.73 -18.34
CA PHE A 2 16.24 0.18 -17.95
C PHE A 2 14.86 -0.18 -18.52
N GLU A 3 14.79 -0.54 -19.80
CA GLU A 3 13.53 -0.98 -20.46
C GLU A 3 12.89 -2.20 -19.80
N VAL A 4 13.72 -3.19 -19.43
CA VAL A 4 13.26 -4.40 -18.72
C VAL A 4 12.68 -4.05 -17.36
N LEU A 5 13.28 -3.08 -16.67
CA LEU A 5 12.76 -2.56 -15.41
C LEU A 5 11.41 -1.86 -15.60
N LEU A 6 11.26 -1.01 -16.62
CA LEU A 6 9.98 -0.34 -16.91
C LEU A 6 8.89 -1.34 -17.29
N ALA A 7 9.20 -2.34 -18.10
CA ALA A 7 8.28 -3.41 -18.42
C ALA A 7 7.87 -4.19 -17.17
N THR A 8 8.84 -4.53 -16.31
CA THR A 8 8.58 -5.22 -15.03
C THR A 8 7.71 -4.36 -14.11
N GLN A 9 8.00 -3.07 -14.01
CA GLN A 9 7.20 -2.10 -13.25
C GLN A 9 5.74 -2.16 -13.71
N VAL A 10 5.49 -2.02 -15.01
CA VAL A 10 4.13 -1.99 -15.55
C VAL A 10 3.41 -3.32 -15.30
N ILE A 11 4.07 -4.46 -15.53
CA ILE A 11 3.48 -5.78 -15.29
C ILE A 11 3.15 -5.95 -13.81
N VAL A 12 4.09 -5.65 -12.91
CA VAL A 12 3.90 -5.87 -11.47
C VAL A 12 2.81 -4.94 -10.91
N THR A 13 2.83 -3.66 -11.26
CA THR A 13 1.91 -2.67 -10.66
C THR A 13 0.52 -2.69 -11.28
N PHE A 14 0.37 -2.93 -12.59
CA PHE A 14 -0.93 -2.89 -13.26
C PHE A 14 -1.58 -4.27 -13.45
N ILE A 15 -0.82 -5.37 -13.39
CA ILE A 15 -1.37 -6.73 -13.54
C ILE A 15 -1.28 -7.48 -12.22
N VAL A 16 -0.06 -7.74 -11.73
CA VAL A 16 0.17 -8.67 -10.62
C VAL A 16 -0.51 -8.18 -9.34
N ALA A 17 -0.25 -6.94 -8.93
CA ALA A 17 -0.81 -6.43 -7.68
C ALA A 17 -2.35 -6.31 -7.71
N PRO A 18 -2.99 -5.75 -8.76
CA PRO A 18 -4.45 -5.78 -8.88
C PRO A 18 -5.06 -7.18 -8.85
N MET A 19 -4.49 -8.14 -9.60
CA MET A 19 -4.96 -9.53 -9.60
C MET A 19 -4.84 -10.18 -8.22
N LEU A 20 -3.70 -10.03 -7.55
CA LEU A 20 -3.49 -10.55 -6.20
C LEU A 20 -4.48 -9.97 -5.20
N GLY A 21 -4.68 -8.66 -5.23
CA GLY A 21 -5.64 -7.97 -4.37
C GLY A 21 -7.07 -8.47 -4.61
N PHE A 22 -7.47 -8.62 -5.87
CA PHE A 22 -8.82 -9.07 -6.24
C PHE A 22 -9.06 -10.54 -5.89
N TYR A 23 -8.11 -11.45 -6.19
CA TYR A 23 -8.22 -12.86 -5.84
C TYR A 23 -8.36 -13.06 -4.32
N ARG A 24 -7.56 -12.30 -3.56
CA ARG A 24 -7.62 -12.34 -2.10
C ARG A 24 -8.95 -11.80 -1.56
N PHE A 25 -9.47 -10.72 -2.17
CA PHE A 25 -10.80 -10.21 -1.86
C PHE A 25 -11.88 -11.28 -2.11
N GLN A 26 -11.89 -11.94 -3.27
CA GLN A 26 -12.85 -13.00 -3.57
C GLN A 26 -12.78 -14.15 -2.56
N ARG A 27 -11.57 -14.56 -2.16
CA ARG A 27 -11.37 -15.61 -1.15
C ARG A 27 -11.97 -15.22 0.20
N LEU A 28 -11.80 -13.96 0.61
CA LEU A 28 -12.41 -13.46 1.84
C LEU A 28 -13.92 -13.35 1.71
N ALA A 29 -14.43 -12.80 0.61
CA ALA A 29 -15.86 -12.65 0.36
C ALA A 29 -16.59 -13.99 0.51
N LYS A 30 -16.04 -15.08 -0.03
CA LYS A 30 -16.57 -16.45 0.14
C LYS A 30 -16.68 -16.89 1.60
N THR A 31 -15.76 -16.44 2.47
CA THR A 31 -15.78 -16.78 3.90
C THR A 31 -16.98 -16.14 4.60
N TYR A 32 -17.42 -14.96 4.16
CA TYR A 32 -18.56 -14.25 4.76
C TYR A 32 -19.93 -14.71 4.24
N GLN A 33 -19.96 -15.65 3.29
CA GLN A 33 -21.19 -16.14 2.67
C GLN A 33 -21.82 -17.32 3.43
N TYR A 34 -21.10 -17.94 4.36
CA TYR A 34 -21.47 -19.24 4.95
C TYR A 34 -22.81 -19.26 5.71
N ASN A 35 -23.27 -18.12 6.24
CA ASN A 35 -24.48 -18.01 7.06
C ASN A 35 -25.60 -17.20 6.38
N LEU A 36 -25.56 -17.01 5.05
CA LEU A 36 -26.52 -16.19 4.33
C LEU A 36 -27.59 -17.04 3.64
N ASN A 37 -28.82 -16.51 3.59
CA ASN A 37 -29.93 -17.13 2.85
C ASN A 37 -29.72 -17.00 1.32
N GLU A 38 -30.38 -17.83 0.52
CA GLU A 38 -30.23 -17.85 -0.95
C GLU A 38 -30.47 -16.47 -1.61
N GLU A 39 -31.48 -15.72 -1.16
CA GLU A 39 -31.79 -14.39 -1.70
C GLU A 39 -30.69 -13.36 -1.38
N GLN A 40 -30.10 -13.45 -0.18
CA GLN A 40 -28.98 -12.60 0.24
C GLN A 40 -27.73 -12.93 -0.58
N LEU A 41 -27.46 -14.21 -0.82
CA LEU A 41 -26.37 -14.70 -1.66
C LEU A 41 -26.51 -14.22 -3.10
N LEU A 42 -27.71 -14.30 -3.69
CA LEU A 42 -27.99 -13.81 -5.04
C LEU A 42 -27.69 -12.31 -5.18
N SER A 43 -28.09 -11.51 -4.18
CA SER A 43 -27.83 -10.06 -4.16
C SER A 43 -26.34 -9.71 -4.06
N LEU A 44 -25.54 -10.52 -3.35
CA LEU A 44 -24.09 -10.32 -3.24
C LEU A 44 -23.35 -10.80 -4.49
N ASN A 45 -23.79 -11.91 -5.09
CA ASN A 45 -23.20 -12.44 -6.32
C ASN A 45 -23.41 -11.50 -7.51
N THR A 46 -24.60 -10.91 -7.63
CA THR A 46 -24.89 -9.89 -8.67
C THR A 46 -24.05 -8.62 -8.49
N LEU A 47 -23.90 -8.13 -7.26
CA LEU A 47 -22.98 -7.02 -6.94
C LEU A 47 -21.55 -7.37 -7.33
N MET A 48 -21.09 -8.57 -6.96
CA MET A 48 -19.74 -9.05 -7.25
C MET A 48 -19.48 -9.16 -8.74
N GLU A 49 -20.39 -9.76 -9.52
CA GLU A 49 -20.23 -9.95 -10.96
C GLU A 49 -20.13 -8.60 -11.69
N LYS A 50 -21.07 -7.68 -11.41
CA LYS A 50 -21.06 -6.33 -11.98
C LYS A 50 -19.77 -5.59 -11.62
N SER A 51 -19.36 -5.65 -10.36
CA SER A 51 -18.18 -4.94 -9.88
C SER A 51 -16.88 -5.55 -10.39
N THR A 52 -16.84 -6.87 -10.59
CA THR A 52 -15.69 -7.58 -11.19
C THR A 52 -15.45 -7.11 -12.61
N ARG A 53 -16.51 -7.02 -13.42
CA ARG A 53 -16.42 -6.54 -14.80
C ARG A 53 -15.88 -5.10 -14.83
N VAL A 54 -16.49 -4.20 -14.05
CA VAL A 54 -16.05 -2.79 -13.99
C VAL A 54 -14.63 -2.65 -13.46
N TYR A 55 -14.23 -3.48 -12.49
CA TYR A 55 -12.87 -3.51 -11.96
C TYR A 55 -11.85 -3.89 -13.03
N PHE A 56 -12.03 -5.04 -13.69
CA PHE A 56 -11.08 -5.50 -14.71
C PHE A 56 -11.06 -4.61 -15.95
N THR A 57 -12.17 -4.00 -16.35
CA THR A 57 -12.16 -2.99 -17.41
C THR A 57 -11.25 -1.81 -17.06
N LYS A 58 -11.29 -1.33 -15.81
CA LYS A 58 -10.39 -0.25 -15.38
C LYS A 58 -8.94 -0.72 -15.28
N VAL A 59 -8.68 -1.92 -14.75
CA VAL A 59 -7.33 -2.50 -14.71
C VAL A 59 -6.73 -2.57 -16.12
N ILE A 60 -7.48 -3.08 -17.10
CA ILE A 60 -7.05 -3.15 -18.51
C ILE A 60 -6.81 -1.75 -19.06
N LEU A 61 -7.72 -0.80 -18.84
CA LEU A 61 -7.55 0.59 -19.29
C LEU A 61 -6.25 1.21 -18.74
N PHE A 62 -6.02 1.12 -17.44
CA PHE A 62 -4.82 1.67 -16.80
C PHE A 62 -3.55 0.93 -17.24
N PHE A 63 -3.62 -0.38 -17.46
CA PHE A 63 -2.51 -1.15 -18.04
C PHE A 63 -2.15 -0.68 -19.45
N LEU A 64 -3.16 -0.45 -20.32
CA LEU A 64 -2.93 0.05 -21.68
C LEU A 64 -2.34 1.47 -21.66
N VAL A 65 -2.84 2.35 -20.78
CA VAL A 65 -2.28 3.69 -20.60
C VAL A 65 -0.83 3.63 -20.12
N GLY A 66 -0.54 2.83 -19.09
CA GLY A 66 0.82 2.66 -18.56
C GLY A 66 1.78 2.07 -19.60
N THR A 67 1.32 1.08 -20.37
CA THR A 67 2.10 0.47 -21.46
C THR A 67 2.34 1.47 -22.59
N CYS A 68 1.36 2.31 -22.93
CA CYS A 68 1.52 3.36 -23.94
C CYS A 68 2.58 4.40 -23.51
N ILE A 69 2.52 4.86 -22.25
CA ILE A 69 3.50 5.81 -21.70
C ILE A 69 4.92 5.25 -21.79
N VAL A 70 5.12 4.01 -21.33
CA VAL A 70 6.43 3.35 -21.39
C VAL A 70 6.85 3.06 -22.83
N GLY A 71 5.92 2.62 -23.68
CA GLY A 71 6.16 2.33 -25.09
C GLY A 71 6.64 3.56 -25.85
N VAL A 72 5.98 4.71 -25.65
CA VAL A 72 6.42 5.99 -26.24
C VAL A 72 7.84 6.29 -25.80
N ALA A 73 8.12 6.33 -24.50
CA ALA A 73 9.44 6.63 -23.96
C ALA A 73 10.55 5.74 -24.54
N ILE A 74 10.30 4.43 -24.67
CA ILE A 74 11.24 3.49 -25.29
C ILE A 74 11.45 3.81 -26.77
N THR A 75 10.37 4.03 -27.53
CA THR A 75 10.47 4.28 -28.99
C THR A 75 11.13 5.61 -29.33
N THR A 76 10.92 6.64 -28.51
CA THR A 76 11.49 7.98 -28.72
C THR A 76 12.85 8.17 -28.05
N GLN A 77 13.34 7.15 -27.32
CA GLN A 77 14.55 7.25 -26.47
C GLN A 77 14.51 8.48 -25.57
N SER A 78 13.32 8.82 -25.07
CA SER A 78 13.09 9.98 -24.22
C SER A 78 12.87 9.54 -22.78
N GLU A 79 13.08 10.46 -21.85
CA GLU A 79 12.67 10.26 -20.45
C GLU A 79 11.16 9.99 -20.35
N LEU A 80 10.73 9.35 -19.26
CA LEU A 80 9.32 9.07 -19.02
C LEU A 80 8.48 10.36 -19.05
N LEU A 81 7.52 10.43 -19.98
CA LEU A 81 6.65 11.61 -20.18
C LEU A 81 7.41 12.88 -20.59
N ASN A 82 8.66 12.78 -21.06
CA ASN A 82 9.61 13.90 -21.20
C ASN A 82 9.87 14.66 -19.89
N TRP A 83 9.68 13.98 -18.76
CA TRP A 83 9.98 14.46 -17.42
C TRP A 83 11.09 13.61 -16.83
N ASP A 84 11.74 14.10 -15.78
CA ASP A 84 12.69 13.32 -14.98
C ASP A 84 12.13 11.92 -14.66
N ASP A 85 12.93 10.87 -14.91
CA ASP A 85 12.49 9.48 -14.82
C ASP A 85 11.95 9.11 -13.44
N GLN A 86 12.44 9.75 -12.36
CA GLN A 86 11.91 9.54 -11.01
C GLN A 86 10.50 10.08 -10.88
N ALA A 87 10.22 11.26 -11.44
CA ALA A 87 8.88 11.83 -11.50
C ALA A 87 7.95 10.98 -12.38
N GLY A 88 8.43 10.52 -13.53
CA GLY A 88 7.70 9.62 -14.43
C GLY A 88 7.27 8.32 -13.74
N LEU A 89 8.17 7.69 -12.97
CA LEU A 89 7.85 6.50 -12.18
C LEU A 89 6.80 6.75 -11.09
N VAL A 90 6.84 7.93 -10.45
CA VAL A 90 5.81 8.32 -9.47
C VAL A 90 4.45 8.45 -10.15
N VAL A 91 4.37 9.04 -11.34
CA VAL A 91 3.11 9.14 -12.10
C VAL A 91 2.58 7.76 -12.46
N LEU A 92 3.43 6.85 -12.94
CA LEU A 92 3.04 5.46 -13.21
C LEU A 92 2.54 4.75 -11.94
N PHE A 93 3.19 4.96 -10.80
CA PHE A 93 2.75 4.43 -9.52
C PHE A 93 1.37 4.98 -9.13
N LEU A 94 1.13 6.29 -9.23
CA LEU A 94 -0.16 6.91 -8.91
C LEU A 94 -1.29 6.38 -9.80
N LEU A 95 -1.02 6.18 -11.10
CA LEU A 95 -1.95 5.51 -12.00
C LEU A 95 -2.26 4.08 -11.55
N ALA A 96 -1.25 3.33 -11.11
CA ALA A 96 -1.42 1.96 -10.62
C ALA A 96 -2.13 1.89 -9.25
N VAL A 97 -2.13 2.97 -8.46
CA VAL A 97 -2.91 3.05 -7.21
C VAL A 97 -4.41 3.15 -7.46
N ALA A 98 -4.85 3.71 -8.60
CA ALA A 98 -6.27 3.87 -8.93
C ALA A 98 -7.10 2.56 -8.86
N PRO A 99 -6.69 1.43 -9.50
CA PRO A 99 -7.41 0.17 -9.35
C PRO A 99 -7.40 -0.35 -7.91
N ILE A 100 -6.34 -0.11 -7.13
CA ILE A 100 -6.28 -0.50 -5.71
C ILE A 100 -7.29 0.27 -4.85
N ILE A 101 -7.45 1.58 -5.10
CA ILE A 101 -8.50 2.40 -4.47
C ILE A 101 -9.88 1.86 -4.82
N GLN A 102 -10.13 1.55 -6.10
CA GLN A 102 -11.41 0.98 -6.53
C GLN A 102 -11.71 -0.34 -5.82
N LEU A 103 -10.71 -1.22 -5.68
CA LEU A 103 -10.86 -2.48 -4.95
C LEU A 103 -11.26 -2.22 -3.48
N THR A 104 -10.66 -1.21 -2.85
CA THR A 104 -10.99 -0.80 -1.48
C THR A 104 -12.44 -0.30 -1.36
N LEU A 105 -12.91 0.49 -2.34
CA LEU A 105 -14.29 0.94 -2.40
C LEU A 105 -15.27 -0.22 -2.61
N LEU A 106 -14.93 -1.17 -3.47
CA LEU A 106 -15.71 -2.38 -3.70
C LEU A 106 -15.81 -3.22 -2.42
N GLN A 107 -14.69 -3.44 -1.74
CA GLN A 107 -14.67 -4.12 -0.45
C GLN A 107 -15.61 -3.43 0.55
N LYS A 108 -15.51 -2.10 0.67
CA LYS A 108 -16.38 -1.33 1.57
C LYS A 108 -17.87 -1.53 1.22
N ALA A 109 -18.23 -1.47 -0.06
CA ALA A 109 -19.61 -1.67 -0.50
C ALA A 109 -20.10 -3.10 -0.22
N TYR A 110 -19.26 -4.10 -0.49
CA TYR A 110 -19.53 -5.51 -0.22
C TYR A 110 -19.78 -5.76 1.26
N PHE A 111 -18.87 -5.30 2.13
CA PHE A 111 -18.99 -5.48 3.57
C PHE A 111 -20.14 -4.70 4.18
N ALA A 112 -20.45 -3.50 3.67
CA ALA A 112 -21.65 -2.77 4.08
C ALA A 112 -22.91 -3.60 3.80
N ARG A 113 -22.98 -4.25 2.63
CA ARG A 113 -24.11 -5.12 2.28
C ARG A 113 -24.19 -6.37 3.16
N VAL A 114 -23.07 -7.05 3.41
CA VAL A 114 -23.02 -8.18 4.34
C VAL A 114 -23.46 -7.77 5.76
N SER A 115 -23.00 -6.61 6.25
CA SER A 115 -23.38 -6.13 7.58
C SER A 115 -24.87 -5.82 7.71
N SER A 116 -25.54 -5.45 6.62
CA SER A 116 -27.00 -5.21 6.62
C SER A 116 -27.83 -6.49 6.82
N PHE A 117 -27.22 -7.66 6.64
CA PHE A 117 -27.87 -8.96 6.86
C PHE A 117 -27.64 -9.52 8.28
N GLN A 118 -26.79 -8.90 9.09
CA GLN A 118 -26.50 -9.37 10.45
C GLN A 118 -27.46 -8.73 11.47
N SER A 119 -27.98 -9.54 12.40
CA SER A 119 -28.82 -9.08 13.51
C SER A 119 -28.07 -8.06 14.37
N GLY A 120 -28.70 -6.95 14.74
CA GLY A 120 -28.10 -5.77 15.41
C GLY A 120 -27.53 -5.96 16.82
N VAL A 121 -27.22 -7.18 17.24
CA VAL A 121 -26.61 -7.48 18.54
C VAL A 121 -25.13 -7.10 18.50
N ARG A 122 -24.84 -5.91 19.02
CA ARG A 122 -23.47 -5.40 19.18
C ARG A 122 -22.90 -5.95 20.48
N THR A 123 -21.90 -6.80 20.39
CA THR A 123 -21.07 -7.15 21.56
C THR A 123 -19.97 -6.10 21.72
N ALA A 124 -19.72 -5.68 22.95
CA ALA A 124 -18.64 -4.76 23.30
C ALA A 124 -17.58 -5.56 24.08
N SER A 125 -16.31 -5.47 23.67
CA SER A 125 -15.21 -5.96 24.49
C SER A 125 -14.71 -4.82 25.37
N LEU A 126 -14.78 -4.98 26.69
CA LEU A 126 -14.08 -4.11 27.65
C LEU A 126 -12.61 -4.55 27.70
N HIS A 127 -11.80 -4.09 26.75
CA HIS A 127 -10.35 -4.11 26.89
C HIS A 127 -9.79 -2.76 26.45
N ALA A 128 -9.03 -2.13 27.35
CA ALA A 128 -8.37 -0.86 27.10
C ALA A 128 -7.05 -1.13 26.39
N ASP A 129 -7.10 -1.33 25.07
CA ASP A 129 -5.89 -1.52 24.27
C ASP A 129 -5.15 -0.18 24.12
N ARG A 130 -3.82 -0.19 24.19
CA ARG A 130 -2.99 0.97 23.84
C ARG A 130 -2.54 0.86 22.38
N LEU A 131 -2.30 1.99 21.71
CA LEU A 131 -1.86 2.00 20.31
C LEU A 131 -0.58 1.19 20.08
N ILE A 132 0.32 1.16 21.06
CA ILE A 132 1.58 0.41 20.99
C ILE A 132 1.37 -1.11 21.01
N ASP A 133 0.24 -1.58 21.54
CA ASP A 133 -0.11 -3.01 21.58
C ASP A 133 -0.43 -3.55 20.17
N TYR A 134 -0.73 -2.65 19.22
CA TYR A 134 -0.98 -2.98 17.82
C TYR A 134 0.29 -3.09 16.97
N VAL A 135 1.46 -2.72 17.50
CA VAL A 135 2.75 -2.79 16.81
C VAL A 135 3.59 -3.91 17.42
N SER A 136 3.98 -4.90 16.63
CA SER A 136 4.83 -5.98 17.13
C SER A 136 6.21 -5.46 17.52
N LYS A 137 6.75 -5.87 18.68
CA LYS A 137 8.08 -5.47 19.16
C LYS A 137 9.21 -5.58 18.12
N PRO A 138 9.29 -6.65 17.29
CA PRO A 138 10.33 -6.75 16.25
C PRO A 138 10.23 -5.63 15.19
N LEU A 139 9.03 -5.23 14.81
CA LEU A 139 8.83 -4.12 13.86
C LEU A 139 9.22 -2.78 14.48
N LEU A 140 8.94 -2.58 15.77
CA LEU A 140 9.34 -1.37 16.48
C LEU A 140 10.87 -1.29 16.59
N LEU A 141 11.54 -2.40 16.90
CA LEU A 141 13.01 -2.48 16.88
C LEU A 141 13.58 -2.17 15.49
N LEU A 142 13.01 -2.75 14.43
CA LEU A 142 13.44 -2.51 13.06
C LEU A 142 13.21 -1.05 12.65
N LEU A 143 12.08 -0.45 13.03
CA LEU A 143 11.79 0.95 12.79
C LEU A 143 12.84 1.84 13.45
N MET A 144 13.16 1.61 14.73
CA MET A 144 14.22 2.35 15.42
C MET A 144 15.57 2.17 14.74
N ALA A 145 15.95 0.95 14.36
CA ALA A 145 17.21 0.67 13.68
C ALA A 145 17.34 1.46 12.37
N VAL A 146 16.30 1.48 11.54
CA VAL A 146 16.30 2.22 10.27
C VAL A 146 16.36 3.73 10.50
N HIS A 147 15.73 4.26 11.55
CA HIS A 147 15.90 5.68 11.93
C HIS A 147 17.33 6.01 12.34
N PHE A 148 17.97 5.17 13.17
CA PHE A 148 19.37 5.37 13.56
C PHE A 148 20.30 5.37 12.35
N ILE A 149 20.07 4.43 11.41
CA ILE A 149 20.83 4.38 10.15
C ILE A 149 20.61 5.66 9.33
N PHE A 150 19.37 6.15 9.24
CA PHE A 150 19.07 7.40 8.53
C PHE A 150 19.78 8.59 9.16
N VAL A 151 19.68 8.77 10.48
CA VAL A 151 20.34 9.85 11.19
C VAL A 151 21.85 9.79 11.01
N GLY A 152 22.44 8.59 11.15
CA GLY A 152 23.88 8.38 10.90
C GLY A 152 24.27 8.70 9.46
N SER A 153 23.43 8.35 8.48
CA SER A 153 23.67 8.66 7.06
C SER A 153 23.65 10.17 6.81
N VAL A 154 22.70 10.90 7.40
CA VAL A 154 22.64 12.37 7.30
C VAL A 154 23.91 13.00 7.89
N PHE A 155 24.33 12.60 9.09
CA PHE A 155 25.57 13.12 9.69
C PHE A 155 26.82 12.80 8.86
N TYR A 156 26.89 11.62 8.26
CA TYR A 156 27.98 11.26 7.37
C TYR A 156 28.04 12.18 6.15
N PHE A 157 26.92 12.37 5.46
CA PHE A 157 26.83 13.22 4.26
C PHE A 157 26.84 14.73 4.56
N MET A 158 26.63 15.16 5.80
CA MET A 158 26.94 16.53 6.21
C MET A 158 28.45 16.80 6.15
N ASN A 159 29.28 15.79 6.39
CA ASN A 159 30.74 15.90 6.29
C ASN A 159 31.27 15.56 4.88
N HIS A 160 30.48 14.81 4.09
CA HIS A 160 30.82 14.40 2.72
C HIS A 160 29.64 14.73 1.77
N PRO A 161 29.32 16.00 1.54
CA PRO A 161 28.13 16.37 0.78
C PRO A 161 28.24 15.93 -0.68
N PHE A 162 27.10 15.52 -1.24
CA PHE A 162 26.93 15.25 -2.66
C PHE A 162 25.91 16.24 -3.25
N GLU A 163 25.88 16.32 -4.58
CA GLU A 163 24.97 17.23 -5.28
C GLU A 163 23.49 16.93 -4.98
N GLY A 164 22.73 17.96 -4.60
CA GLY A 164 21.33 17.81 -4.21
C GLY A 164 21.11 17.33 -2.77
N PHE A 165 22.16 17.15 -1.96
CA PHE A 165 22.01 16.84 -0.53
C PHE A 165 21.54 18.06 0.27
N ALA A 166 20.36 17.97 0.90
CA ALA A 166 19.74 19.08 1.61
C ALA A 166 20.26 19.34 3.04
N GLY A 167 21.36 18.70 3.46
CA GLY A 167 21.92 18.89 4.81
C GLY A 167 20.94 18.52 5.93
N SER A 168 20.83 19.38 6.94
CA SER A 168 19.93 19.17 8.08
C SER A 168 18.44 19.25 7.73
N VAL A 169 18.08 19.82 6.57
CA VAL A 169 16.69 19.88 6.09
C VAL A 169 16.12 18.47 5.85
N ASN A 170 16.98 17.47 5.62
CA ASN A 170 16.56 16.07 5.53
C ASN A 170 15.86 15.57 6.81
N PHE A 171 16.18 16.12 7.98
CA PHE A 171 15.48 15.78 9.23
C PHE A 171 14.03 16.30 9.23
N LEU A 172 13.76 17.44 8.61
CA LEU A 172 12.40 17.94 8.45
C LEU A 172 11.58 17.01 7.54
N GLY A 173 12.20 16.53 6.46
CA GLY A 173 11.60 15.53 5.57
C GLY A 173 11.23 14.24 6.31
N LEU A 174 12.15 13.74 7.16
CA LEU A 174 11.88 12.58 8.02
C LEU A 174 10.72 12.87 8.99
N LEU A 175 10.71 14.02 9.66
CA LEU A 175 9.66 14.39 10.61
C LEU A 175 8.28 14.45 9.96
N ILE A 176 8.18 15.01 8.74
CA ILE A 176 6.94 15.03 7.96
C ILE A 176 6.50 13.60 7.62
N LEU A 177 7.43 12.77 7.16
CA LEU A 177 7.16 11.37 6.82
C LEU A 177 6.63 10.60 8.03
N ASP A 178 7.30 10.72 9.18
CA ASP A 178 6.89 10.11 10.44
C ASP A 178 5.51 10.60 10.88
N GLY A 179 5.26 11.91 10.76
CA GLY A 179 3.97 12.52 11.05
C GLY A 179 2.83 11.90 10.25
N VAL A 180 3.04 11.63 8.95
CA VAL A 180 2.04 10.96 8.10
C VAL A 180 1.73 9.55 8.57
N PHE A 181 2.76 8.74 8.89
CA PHE A 181 2.56 7.36 9.34
C PHE A 181 1.95 7.27 10.75
N VAL A 182 2.32 8.18 11.66
CA VAL A 182 1.71 8.30 12.99
C VAL A 182 0.24 8.71 12.86
N ALA A 183 -0.06 9.75 12.07
CA ALA A 183 -1.43 10.22 11.84
C ALA A 183 -2.30 9.11 11.23
N THR A 184 -1.76 8.35 10.27
CA THR A 184 -2.45 7.21 9.65
C THR A 184 -2.75 6.11 10.66
N SER A 185 -1.77 5.73 11.50
CA SER A 185 -1.97 4.74 12.56
C SER A 185 -3.01 5.21 13.59
N TYR A 186 -2.96 6.48 13.96
CA TYR A 186 -3.93 7.09 14.87
C TYR A 186 -5.35 7.09 14.29
N ALA A 187 -5.49 7.42 13.00
CA ALA A 187 -6.77 7.39 12.29
C ALA A 187 -7.33 5.97 12.19
N ILE A 188 -6.48 4.95 11.95
CA ILE A 188 -6.89 3.55 11.95
C ILE A 188 -7.36 3.13 13.35
N TYR A 189 -6.60 3.48 14.38
CA TYR A 189 -6.90 3.15 15.77
C TYR A 189 -8.26 3.74 16.22
N HIS A 190 -8.52 5.02 15.93
CA HIS A 190 -9.79 5.69 16.26
C HIS A 190 -10.93 5.47 15.27
N SER A 191 -10.69 4.75 14.16
CA SER A 191 -11.71 4.55 13.13
C SER A 191 -12.94 3.79 13.67
N THR A 192 -14.10 4.45 13.59
CA THR A 192 -15.42 3.85 13.85
C THR A 192 -15.96 3.09 12.63
N LYS A 193 -15.29 3.17 11.47
CA LYS A 193 -15.73 2.52 10.22
C LYS A 193 -15.81 0.98 10.35
N PHE A 194 -15.09 0.40 11.30
CA PHE A 194 -15.11 -1.04 11.57
C PHE A 194 -16.27 -1.45 12.49
N ASN A 195 -17.03 -0.52 13.08
CA ASN A 195 -18.17 -0.82 13.95
C ASN A 195 -19.35 -1.51 13.23
N ALA A 196 -19.34 -1.54 11.90
CA ALA A 196 -20.26 -2.35 11.11
C ALA A 196 -20.00 -3.86 11.25
N ILE A 197 -18.86 -4.26 11.82
CA ILE A 197 -18.52 -5.66 12.05
C ILE A 197 -18.90 -6.03 13.48
N SER A 198 -19.82 -6.99 13.60
CA SER A 198 -20.44 -7.42 14.85
C SER A 198 -19.43 -7.98 15.87
N SER A 199 -18.35 -8.63 15.42
CA SER A 199 -17.34 -9.24 16.29
C SER A 199 -16.25 -8.23 16.74
N PRO A 200 -16.09 -7.96 18.05
CA PRO A 200 -15.02 -7.12 18.59
C PRO A 200 -13.61 -7.63 18.28
N ALA A 201 -13.38 -8.95 18.46
CA ALA A 201 -12.10 -9.59 18.17
C ALA A 201 -11.69 -9.40 16.71
N PHE A 202 -12.67 -9.52 15.80
CA PHE A 202 -12.41 -9.34 14.38
C PHE A 202 -12.11 -7.88 14.01
N ARG A 203 -12.79 -6.91 14.65
CA ARG A 203 -12.47 -5.48 14.53
C ARG A 203 -11.03 -5.19 14.98
N GLN A 204 -10.60 -5.76 16.09
CA GLN A 204 -9.23 -5.61 16.59
C GLN A 204 -8.20 -6.21 15.62
N GLN A 205 -8.45 -7.41 15.07
CA GLN A 205 -7.55 -8.03 14.09
C GLN A 205 -7.37 -7.17 12.82
N ILE A 206 -8.43 -6.51 12.33
CA ILE A 206 -8.32 -5.58 11.20
C ILE A 206 -7.41 -4.40 11.55
N LYS A 207 -7.65 -3.76 12.70
CA LYS A 207 -6.85 -2.61 13.14
C LYS A 207 -5.39 -2.99 13.32
N LEU A 208 -5.11 -4.14 13.97
CA LEU A 208 -3.76 -4.67 14.17
C LEU A 208 -3.05 -4.91 12.85
N ARG A 209 -3.73 -5.54 11.90
CA ARG A 209 -3.16 -5.76 10.58
C ARG A 209 -2.87 -4.43 9.87
N ALA A 210 -3.83 -3.52 9.82
CA ALA A 210 -3.66 -2.24 9.15
C ALA A 210 -2.50 -1.40 9.75
N ILE A 211 -2.39 -1.33 11.08
CA ILE A 211 -1.28 -0.65 11.77
C ILE A 211 0.06 -1.37 11.50
N LYS A 212 0.09 -2.71 11.54
CA LYS A 212 1.28 -3.49 11.23
C LYS A 212 1.82 -3.18 9.83
N ILE A 213 0.94 -3.09 8.84
CA ILE A 213 1.36 -2.78 7.47
C ILE A 213 1.76 -1.34 7.30
N ASN A 214 1.02 -0.41 7.90
CA ASN A 214 1.45 0.99 7.93
C ASN A 214 2.88 1.11 8.48
N THR A 215 3.20 0.35 9.55
CA THR A 215 4.55 0.28 10.12
C THR A 215 5.57 -0.32 9.15
N ILE A 216 5.23 -1.40 8.43
CA ILE A 216 6.13 -2.00 7.43
C ILE A 216 6.42 -1.00 6.29
N VAL A 217 5.39 -0.33 5.78
CA VAL A 217 5.54 0.69 4.73
C VAL A 217 6.38 1.86 5.24
N TRP A 218 6.21 2.26 6.50
CA TRP A 218 7.04 3.28 7.15
C TRP A 218 8.53 2.89 7.17
N ILE A 219 8.84 1.67 7.62
CA ILE A 219 10.20 1.13 7.62
C ILE A 219 10.79 1.14 6.21
N LEU A 220 10.04 0.66 5.22
CA LEU A 220 10.48 0.62 3.83
C LEU A 220 10.71 2.02 3.26
N ALA A 221 9.87 3.00 3.61
CA ALA A 221 10.01 4.38 3.15
C ALA A 221 11.33 4.99 3.64
N ILE A 222 11.64 4.84 4.93
CA ILE A 222 12.89 5.36 5.48
C ILE A 222 14.09 4.57 4.92
N ALA A 223 13.99 3.24 4.80
CA ALA A 223 15.05 2.43 4.21
C ALA A 223 15.33 2.84 2.76
N ASN A 224 14.30 3.13 1.97
CA ASN A 224 14.46 3.63 0.60
C ASN A 224 15.14 5.01 0.55
N LEU A 225 14.84 5.91 1.50
CA LEU A 225 15.55 7.19 1.62
C LEU A 225 17.03 6.99 1.94
N VAL A 226 17.35 6.10 2.89
CA VAL A 226 18.73 5.74 3.25
C VAL A 226 19.47 5.21 2.02
N VAL A 227 18.91 4.22 1.35
CA VAL A 227 19.51 3.63 0.14
C VAL A 227 19.71 4.70 -0.94
N SER A 228 18.75 5.60 -1.11
CA SER A 228 18.85 6.70 -2.06
C SER A 228 20.01 7.65 -1.73
N PHE A 229 20.22 8.00 -0.46
CA PHE A 229 21.38 8.82 -0.05
C PHE A 229 22.69 8.13 -0.33
N TRP A 230 22.82 6.85 0.01
CA TRP A 230 24.05 6.11 -0.23
C TRP A 230 24.33 5.91 -1.73
N MET A 231 23.29 5.71 -2.55
CA MET A 231 23.44 5.66 -4.01
C MET A 231 23.86 7.01 -4.59
N SER A 232 23.26 8.12 -4.14
CA SER A 232 23.61 9.47 -4.61
C SER A 232 25.00 9.93 -4.14
N GLY A 233 25.41 9.54 -2.94
CA GLY A 233 26.73 9.86 -2.39
C GLY A 233 27.86 8.90 -2.80
N SER A 234 27.58 7.94 -3.68
CA SER A 234 28.55 7.00 -4.22
C SER A 234 28.51 6.97 -5.75
N TYR A 235 29.36 6.16 -6.38
CA TYR A 235 29.36 5.94 -7.84
C TYR A 235 28.16 5.12 -8.34
N LEU A 236 27.11 4.96 -7.53
CA LEU A 236 25.92 4.15 -7.83
C LEU A 236 24.67 5.00 -8.11
N SER A 237 24.85 6.30 -8.40
CA SER A 237 23.74 7.24 -8.64
C SER A 237 22.81 6.78 -9.76
N GLU A 238 23.35 6.12 -10.80
CA GLU A 238 22.60 5.53 -11.91
C GLU A 238 21.61 4.45 -11.45
N TYR A 239 21.88 3.76 -10.33
CA TYR A 239 21.01 2.70 -9.80
C TYR A 239 19.83 3.23 -8.97
N LYS A 240 19.77 4.53 -8.69
CA LYS A 240 18.71 5.14 -7.86
C LYS A 240 17.31 4.89 -8.43
N ILE A 241 17.19 4.98 -9.75
CA ILE A 241 15.92 4.76 -10.46
C ILE A 241 15.45 3.30 -10.30
N TYR A 242 16.39 2.36 -10.26
CA TYR A 242 16.10 0.95 -10.06
C TYR A 242 15.59 0.67 -8.64
N ALA A 243 16.27 1.23 -7.64
CA ALA A 243 15.86 1.11 -6.23
C ALA A 243 14.45 1.69 -6.02
N GLN A 244 14.18 2.87 -6.59
CA GLN A 244 12.87 3.51 -6.50
C GLN A 244 11.77 2.68 -7.16
N SER A 245 12.03 2.14 -8.35
CA SER A 245 11.07 1.26 -9.04
C SER A 245 10.73 0.02 -8.21
N ILE A 246 11.74 -0.68 -7.67
CA ILE A 246 11.53 -1.85 -6.80
C ILE A 246 10.72 -1.46 -5.55
N TYR A 247 11.08 -0.36 -4.90
CA TYR A 247 10.37 0.16 -3.74
C TYR A 247 8.88 0.40 -4.04
N LEU A 248 8.55 1.05 -5.16
CA LEU A 248 7.16 1.33 -5.56
C LEU A 248 6.38 0.04 -5.85
N GLN A 249 7.01 -0.95 -6.50
CA GLN A 249 6.39 -2.26 -6.73
C GLN A 249 6.08 -2.97 -5.41
N VAL A 250 7.05 -3.00 -4.49
CA VAL A 250 6.91 -3.66 -3.19
C VAL A 250 5.79 -3.01 -2.38
N ILE A 251 5.72 -1.68 -2.31
CA ILE A 251 4.63 -0.98 -1.62
C ILE A 251 3.27 -1.33 -2.21
N LEU A 252 3.15 -1.35 -3.54
CA LEU A 252 1.87 -1.59 -4.19
C LEU A 252 1.41 -3.05 -4.01
N VAL A 253 2.33 -4.01 -4.09
CA VAL A 253 2.06 -5.43 -3.80
C VAL A 253 1.66 -5.63 -2.34
N ILE A 254 2.40 -5.04 -1.39
CA ILE A 254 2.03 -5.08 0.03
C ILE A 254 0.64 -4.47 0.23
N GLY A 255 0.38 -3.28 -0.32
CA GLY A 255 -0.93 -2.64 -0.28
C GLY A 255 -2.05 -3.53 -0.80
N ALA A 256 -1.86 -4.13 -1.98
CA ALA A 256 -2.84 -5.05 -2.57
C ALA A 256 -3.10 -6.30 -1.73
N LEU A 257 -2.05 -6.90 -1.16
CA LEU A 257 -2.18 -8.06 -0.28
C LEU A 257 -2.91 -7.71 1.02
N VAL A 258 -2.83 -6.47 1.47
CA VAL A 258 -3.20 -6.07 2.83
C VAL A 258 -4.58 -5.45 2.91
N LEU A 259 -4.99 -4.68 1.91
CA LEU A 259 -6.31 -4.05 1.86
C LEU A 259 -7.44 -5.09 1.95
N SER A 260 -7.15 -6.36 1.70
CA SER A 260 -8.02 -7.49 1.99
C SER A 260 -8.13 -7.75 3.52
N LEU A 261 -9.34 -7.62 4.08
CA LEU A 261 -9.67 -7.85 5.51
C LEU A 261 -9.14 -9.22 6.03
N PRO A 262 -8.91 -9.41 7.34
CA PRO A 262 -8.49 -10.70 7.90
C PRO A 262 -9.58 -11.78 7.74
N LYS A 263 -9.18 -13.04 7.88
CA LYS A 263 -10.09 -14.19 7.85
C LYS A 263 -10.83 -14.27 9.19
N GLN A 264 -12.14 -14.51 9.18
CA GLN A 264 -12.86 -14.83 10.41
C GLN A 264 -12.42 -16.23 10.85
N GLU A 265 -11.72 -16.32 11.99
CA GLU A 265 -11.46 -17.61 12.64
C GLU A 265 -12.73 -17.96 13.43
N ASN A 266 -13.30 -19.11 13.08
CA ASN A 266 -14.45 -19.71 13.76
C ASN A 266 -13.99 -20.41 15.04
#